data_AF-A0A0D1E641-F1
#
_entry.id   AF-A0A0D1E641-F1
#
_cell.length_a   1.000
_cell.length_b   1.000
_cell.length_c   1.000
_cell.angle_alpha   90.00
_cell.angle_beta   90.00
_cell.angle_gamma   90.00
#
_symmetry.space_group_name_H-M   'P 1'
#
loop_
_entity.id
_entity.type
_entity.pdbx_description
1 polymer ?
#
loop_
_entity_poly.entity_id
_entity_poly.type
_entity_poly.pdbx_seq_one_letter_code
_entity_poly.pdbx_strand_id
1 'polypeptide(L)'
;MTESPASSSLQTRLTTTFPQTASLSRQDLEALACDDYPASTLQQQQQQQQQQTESITPNQAYFEAFIHSLPQTQSLYRAHADLLRTNEAKASRNLERQAPLESLRSETQQLFDRAKALEAEWATKELQLNEAQKRFNPSALHFHLTQSASQLNDRSEQLANAFVEGLPYPRDDSGTAEEELVDEASFVRRYKQQRLLYHKRRFVADRWARNQVHWTD
;
A
#
# COMPACT_ATOMS: atom_id res chain seq x y z
N MET A 1 43.85 -7.03 15.92
CA MET A 1 43.90 -5.56 15.91
C MET A 1 42.69 -5.09 15.13
N THR A 2 41.62 -4.75 15.85
CA THR A 2 40.34 -4.30 15.26
C THR A 2 40.25 -2.80 15.45
N GLU A 3 40.60 -2.05 14.41
CA GLU A 3 40.31 -0.61 14.35
C GLU A 3 38.85 -0.44 13.94
N SER A 4 38.06 0.22 14.79
CA SER A 4 36.73 0.73 14.45
C SER A 4 36.86 2.22 14.09
N PRO A 5 36.65 2.62 12.83
CA PRO A 5 36.63 4.02 12.44
C PRO A 5 35.18 4.47 12.28
N ALA A 6 34.59 5.06 13.32
CA ALA A 6 33.32 5.79 13.18
C ALA A 6 33.07 6.74 14.37
N SER A 7 34.02 7.64 14.66
CA SER A 7 33.72 8.85 15.45
C SER A 7 33.40 10.01 14.51
N SER A 8 32.31 9.89 13.76
CA SER A 8 31.80 10.99 12.95
C SER A 8 30.99 11.94 13.83
N SER A 9 31.60 13.05 14.23
CA SER A 9 30.95 14.15 14.94
C SER A 9 29.90 14.82 14.03
N LEU A 10 28.66 14.36 14.09
CA LEU A 10 27.53 15.00 13.41
C LEU A 10 27.26 16.36 14.07
N GLN A 11 27.66 17.44 13.40
CA GLN A 11 27.32 18.81 13.80
C GLN A 11 25.82 19.05 13.58
N THR A 12 25.04 18.82 14.63
CA THR A 12 23.62 19.18 14.71
C THR A 12 23.46 20.53 15.41
N ARG A 13 22.31 21.21 15.23
CA ARG A 13 22.01 22.46 15.95
C ARG A 13 22.16 22.30 17.47
N LEU A 14 21.84 21.11 17.99
CA LEU A 14 22.05 20.75 19.40
C LEU A 14 23.53 20.87 19.80
N THR A 15 24.45 20.29 19.00
CA THR A 15 25.90 20.33 19.28
C THR A 15 26.50 21.74 19.16
N THR A 16 25.90 22.64 18.37
CA THR A 16 26.36 24.03 18.27
C THR A 16 25.90 24.92 19.44
N THR A 17 24.71 24.65 19.98
CA THR A 17 24.16 25.46 21.09
C THR A 17 24.59 24.95 22.46
N PHE A 18 24.91 23.66 22.57
CA PHE A 18 25.30 23.02 23.83
C PHE A 18 26.53 22.11 23.63
N PRO A 19 27.75 22.67 23.51
CA PRO A 19 28.95 21.90 23.20
C PRO A 19 29.26 20.82 24.25
N GLN A 20 28.83 21.02 25.50
CA GLN A 20 28.96 20.04 26.59
C GLN A 20 28.16 18.75 26.36
N THR A 21 27.11 18.79 25.53
CA THR A 21 26.29 17.61 25.20
C THR A 21 26.89 16.78 24.06
N ALA A 22 27.87 17.32 23.34
CA ALA A 22 28.49 16.67 22.19
C ALA A 22 29.44 15.52 22.57
N SER A 23 29.98 15.53 23.79
CA SER A 23 30.85 14.47 24.32
C SER A 23 30.09 13.34 25.00
N LEU A 24 28.77 13.48 25.17
CA LEU A 24 27.94 12.46 25.81
C LEU A 24 27.72 11.31 24.84
N SER A 25 27.96 10.09 25.31
CA SER A 25 27.66 8.90 24.53
C SER A 25 26.15 8.72 24.40
N ARG A 26 25.72 7.94 23.40
CA ARG A 26 24.30 7.60 23.24
C ARG A 26 23.69 6.98 24.51
N GLN A 27 24.49 6.18 25.23
CA GLN A 27 24.09 5.59 26.51
C GLN A 27 23.86 6.65 27.59
N ASP A 28 24.69 7.70 27.63
CA ASP A 28 24.53 8.80 28.58
C ASP A 28 23.28 9.64 28.29
N LEU A 29 22.95 9.83 27.01
CA LEU A 29 21.73 10.53 26.59
C LEU A 29 20.47 9.69 26.87
N GLU A 30 20.54 8.38 26.66
CA GLU A 30 19.46 7.45 27.02
C GLU A 30 19.26 7.40 28.54
N ALA A 31 20.34 7.45 29.33
CA ALA A 31 20.27 7.53 30.80
C ALA A 31 19.68 8.85 31.32
N LEU A 32 19.87 9.96 30.59
CA LEU A 32 19.23 11.25 30.91
C LEU A 32 17.75 11.32 30.49
N ALA A 33 17.36 10.53 29.47
CA ALA A 33 16.00 10.50 28.94
C ALA A 33 15.11 9.46 29.63
N CYS A 34 15.68 8.39 30.18
CA CYS A 34 14.99 7.51 31.09
C CYS A 34 14.87 8.21 32.45
N ASP A 35 13.64 8.35 32.96
CA ASP A 35 13.29 8.94 34.27
C ASP A 35 13.88 8.20 35.50
N ASP A 36 14.89 7.33 35.32
CA ASP A 36 15.70 6.75 36.39
C ASP A 36 16.76 7.76 36.91
N TYR A 37 16.34 9.01 37.09
CA TYR A 37 16.95 9.83 38.12
C TYR A 37 16.70 9.11 39.44
N PRO A 38 17.73 8.69 40.21
CA PRO A 38 17.46 8.15 41.53
C PRO A 38 16.68 9.23 42.28
N ALA A 39 15.44 8.94 42.68
CA ALA A 39 14.60 9.85 43.46
C ALA A 39 15.37 10.45 44.66
N SER A 40 16.44 9.79 45.09
CA SER A 40 17.48 10.24 46.00
C SER A 40 18.11 11.59 45.67
N THR A 41 18.39 11.96 44.41
CA THR A 41 19.03 13.26 44.08
C THR A 41 18.02 14.40 44.02
N LEU A 42 16.78 14.17 43.58
CA LEU A 42 15.70 15.16 43.69
C LEU A 42 15.22 15.31 45.14
N GLN A 43 15.19 14.23 45.93
CA GLN A 43 14.92 14.30 47.36
C GLN A 43 16.09 14.90 48.15
N GLN A 44 17.35 14.68 47.75
CA GLN A 44 18.49 15.37 48.37
C GLN A 44 18.59 16.83 47.95
N GLN A 45 18.22 17.21 46.73
CA GLN A 45 18.13 18.63 46.35
C GLN A 45 16.92 19.32 46.99
N GLN A 46 15.77 18.64 47.14
CA GLN A 46 14.63 19.18 47.89
C GLN A 46 14.88 19.21 49.39
N GLN A 47 15.60 18.25 49.97
CA GLN A 47 16.00 18.29 51.39
C GLN A 47 17.15 19.27 51.65
N GLN A 48 18.07 19.47 50.69
CA GLN A 48 19.08 20.53 50.80
C GLN A 48 18.47 21.92 50.60
N GLN A 49 17.45 22.10 49.76
CA GLN A 49 16.70 23.36 49.69
C GLN A 49 15.84 23.60 50.94
N GLN A 50 15.28 22.54 51.53
CA GLN A 50 14.54 22.66 52.81
C GLN A 50 15.47 22.93 54.00
N GLN A 51 16.74 22.50 53.96
CA GLN A 51 17.75 22.81 54.99
C GLN A 51 18.55 24.09 54.72
N GLN A 52 18.54 24.62 53.49
CA GLN A 52 19.10 25.93 53.12
C GLN A 52 18.11 27.09 53.27
N THR A 53 17.08 26.95 54.10
CA THR A 53 16.54 28.13 54.80
C THR A 53 17.40 28.39 56.03
N GLU A 54 18.71 28.53 55.83
CA GLU A 54 19.54 29.26 56.78
C GLU A 54 18.89 30.63 56.92
N SER A 55 18.48 30.96 58.14
CA SER A 55 17.87 32.24 58.49
C SER A 55 18.64 33.36 57.79
N ILE A 56 18.01 33.97 56.77
CA ILE A 56 18.61 35.05 56.00
C ILE A 56 19.07 36.08 57.05
N THR A 57 20.39 36.20 57.23
CA THR A 57 20.91 37.17 58.19
C THR A 57 20.37 38.54 57.76
N PRO A 58 19.99 39.42 58.70
CA PRO A 58 19.30 40.66 58.33
C PRO A 58 20.09 41.46 57.27
N ASN A 59 21.43 41.44 57.33
CA ASN A 59 22.30 42.02 56.31
C ASN A 59 22.16 41.39 54.91
N GLN A 60 22.01 40.06 54.81
CA GLN A 60 21.78 39.37 53.54
C GLN A 60 20.40 39.74 52.96
N ALA A 61 19.37 39.82 53.80
CA ALA A 61 18.03 40.25 53.38
C ALA A 61 18.02 41.70 52.88
N TYR A 62 18.76 42.59 53.55
CA TYR A 62 18.90 43.99 53.11
C TYR A 62 19.69 44.08 51.79
N PHE A 63 20.73 43.27 51.63
CA PHE A 63 21.51 43.23 50.39
C PHE A 63 20.67 42.70 49.22
N GLU A 64 19.93 41.61 49.41
CA GLU A 64 19.00 41.10 48.41
C GLU A 64 17.90 42.12 48.09
N ALA A 65 17.28 42.74 49.10
CA ALA A 65 16.28 43.78 48.89
C ALA A 65 16.85 44.97 48.09
N PHE A 66 18.09 45.38 48.35
CA PHE A 66 18.78 46.41 47.57
C PHE A 66 19.00 45.95 46.12
N ILE A 67 19.47 44.72 45.90
CA ILE A 67 19.65 44.17 44.56
C ILE A 67 18.32 44.10 43.80
N HIS A 68 17.22 43.69 44.45
CA HIS A 68 15.88 43.67 43.86
C HIS A 68 15.25 45.07 43.71
N SER A 69 15.81 46.10 44.36
CA SER A 69 15.39 47.50 44.17
C SER A 69 16.01 48.15 42.93
N LEU A 70 17.11 47.59 42.41
CA LEU A 70 17.76 48.13 41.22
C LEU A 70 16.83 48.03 39.99
N PRO A 71 16.72 49.09 39.17
CA PRO A 71 15.78 49.11 38.04
C PRO A 71 16.11 48.06 36.98
N GLN A 72 17.40 47.71 36.81
CA GLN A 72 17.86 46.72 35.84
C GLN A 72 17.51 45.28 36.26
N THR A 73 17.59 44.95 37.54
CA THR A 73 17.15 43.63 38.04
C THR A 73 15.62 43.53 37.99
N GLN A 74 14.88 44.59 38.34
CA GLN A 74 13.42 44.61 38.19
C GLN A 74 12.97 44.42 36.73
N SER A 75 13.66 45.04 35.76
CA SER A 75 13.33 44.84 34.36
C SER A 75 13.63 43.42 33.89
N LEU A 76 14.72 42.80 34.37
CA LEU A 76 15.01 41.39 34.12
C LEU A 76 13.97 40.45 34.73
N TYR A 77 13.52 40.68 35.96
CA TYR A 77 12.45 39.88 36.58
C TYR A 77 11.13 39.98 35.81
N ARG A 78 10.78 41.18 35.32
CA ARG A 78 9.59 41.37 34.48
C ARG A 78 9.73 40.62 33.15
N ALA A 79 10.85 40.78 32.46
CA ALA A 79 11.11 40.08 31.20
C ALA A 79 11.10 38.55 31.40
N HIS A 80 11.65 38.06 32.51
CA HIS A 80 11.64 36.65 32.86
C HIS A 80 10.22 36.14 33.14
N ALA A 81 9.41 36.89 33.91
CA ALA A 81 8.01 36.55 34.18
C ALA A 81 7.17 36.54 32.90
N ASP A 82 7.38 37.51 32.00
CA ASP A 82 6.73 37.55 30.70
C ASP A 82 7.12 36.34 29.85
N LEU A 83 8.42 35.98 29.82
CA LEU A 83 8.90 34.78 29.13
C LEU A 83 8.25 33.51 29.68
N LEU A 84 8.18 33.33 31.00
CA LEU A 84 7.51 32.19 31.63
C LEU A 84 6.05 32.11 31.21
N ARG A 85 5.31 33.22 31.29
CA ARG A 85 3.91 33.28 30.89
C ARG A 85 3.71 32.93 29.42
N THR A 86 4.60 33.39 28.53
CA THR A 86 4.54 33.02 27.10
C THR A 86 4.90 31.56 26.85
N ASN A 87 5.79 30.98 27.66
CA ASN A 87 6.15 29.56 27.55
C ASN A 87 4.98 28.68 28.00
N GLU A 88 4.37 28.99 29.15
CA GLU A 88 3.18 28.31 29.67
C GLU A 88 2.03 28.35 28.66
N ALA A 89 1.77 29.52 28.05
CA ALA A 89 0.74 29.66 27.02
C ALA A 89 1.04 28.85 25.73
N LYS A 90 2.33 28.66 25.39
CA LYS A 90 2.71 27.78 24.28
C LYS A 90 2.56 26.31 24.64
N ALA A 91 2.93 25.94 25.87
CA ALA A 91 2.78 24.59 26.38
C ALA A 91 1.30 24.17 26.43
N SER A 92 0.41 25.03 26.94
CA SER A 92 -1.03 24.78 26.95
C SER A 92 -1.58 24.58 25.54
N ARG A 93 -1.20 25.46 24.59
CA ARG A 93 -1.62 25.35 23.20
C ARG A 93 -1.11 24.08 22.51
N ASN A 94 0.10 23.60 22.87
CA ASN A 94 0.62 22.33 22.35
C ASN A 94 -0.17 21.15 22.90
N LEU A 95 -0.48 21.15 24.20
CA LEU A 95 -1.30 20.10 24.84
C LEU A 95 -2.72 20.05 24.25
N GLU A 96 -3.35 21.21 24.04
CA GLU A 96 -4.67 21.29 23.39
C GLU A 96 -4.67 20.69 21.97
N ARG A 97 -3.55 20.80 21.24
CA ARG A 97 -3.41 20.28 19.87
C ARG A 97 -3.02 18.82 19.80
N GLN A 98 -2.52 18.24 20.89
CA GLN A 98 -2.04 16.87 20.89
C GLN A 98 -3.17 15.88 20.54
N ALA A 99 -4.28 15.93 21.28
CA ALA A 99 -5.42 15.03 21.07
C ALA A 99 -5.99 15.06 19.64
N PRO A 100 -6.30 16.22 19.02
CA PRO A 100 -6.81 16.23 17.65
C PRO A 100 -5.77 15.80 16.60
N LEU A 101 -4.46 16.01 16.85
CA LEU A 101 -3.42 15.52 15.96
C LEU A 101 -3.25 14.00 16.07
N GLU A 102 -3.35 13.45 17.26
CA GLU A 102 -3.34 11.99 17.49
C GLU A 102 -4.56 11.32 16.86
N SER A 103 -5.74 11.92 17.00
CA SER A 103 -6.95 11.40 16.33
C SER A 103 -6.79 11.42 14.81
N LEU A 104 -6.33 12.53 14.24
CA LEU A 104 -6.09 12.65 12.80
C LEU A 104 -5.02 11.66 12.31
N ARG A 105 -3.96 11.47 13.09
CA ARG A 105 -2.92 10.47 12.79
C ARG A 105 -3.49 9.06 12.78
N SER A 106 -4.33 8.71 13.75
CA SER A 106 -4.97 7.39 13.81
C SER A 106 -5.92 7.16 12.63
N GLU A 107 -6.70 8.17 12.26
CA GLU A 107 -7.64 8.11 11.13
C GLU A 107 -6.89 7.94 9.80
N THR A 108 -5.85 8.76 9.58
CA THR A 108 -5.03 8.68 8.37
C THR A 108 -4.31 7.35 8.26
N GLN A 109 -3.83 6.79 9.38
CA GLN A 109 -3.25 5.45 9.41
C GLN A 109 -4.29 4.38 9.01
N GLN A 110 -5.50 4.43 9.57
CA GLN A 110 -6.57 3.48 9.21
C GLN A 110 -6.96 3.57 7.73
N LEU A 111 -7.08 4.78 7.19
CA LEU A 111 -7.39 4.99 5.77
C LEU A 111 -6.27 4.49 4.86
N PHE A 112 -5.00 4.70 5.26
CA PHE A 112 -3.84 4.20 4.55
C PHE A 112 -3.80 2.67 4.54
N ASP A 113 -4.01 2.05 5.71
CA ASP A 113 -4.03 0.59 5.84
C ASP A 113 -5.16 -0.03 5.01
N ARG A 114 -6.33 0.60 5.00
CA ARG A 114 -7.45 0.20 4.12
C ARG A 114 -7.10 0.32 2.65
N ALA A 115 -6.47 1.42 2.23
CA ALA A 115 -6.06 1.60 0.84
C ALA A 115 -5.04 0.53 0.43
N LYS A 116 -4.09 0.21 1.31
CA LYS A 116 -3.10 -0.85 1.08
C LYS A 116 -3.72 -2.24 1.01
N ALA A 117 -4.72 -2.53 1.84
CA ALA A 117 -5.48 -3.77 1.74
C ALA A 117 -6.22 -3.89 0.39
N LEU A 118 -6.88 -2.82 -0.05
CA LEU A 118 -7.56 -2.79 -1.35
C LEU A 118 -6.59 -2.91 -2.53
N GLU A 119 -5.40 -2.31 -2.44
CA GLU A 119 -4.34 -2.46 -3.44
C GLU A 119 -3.87 -3.94 -3.54
N ALA A 120 -3.73 -4.62 -2.42
CA ALA A 120 -3.40 -6.05 -2.39
C ALA A 120 -4.55 -6.91 -2.98
N GLU A 121 -5.80 -6.60 -2.65
CA GLU A 121 -6.97 -7.28 -3.22
C GLU A 121 -7.10 -7.05 -4.73
N TRP A 122 -6.75 -5.85 -5.22
CA TRP A 122 -6.85 -5.49 -6.64
C TRP A 122 -6.07 -6.46 -7.53
N ALA A 123 -4.85 -6.83 -7.14
CA ALA A 123 -4.03 -7.76 -7.91
C ALA A 123 -4.73 -9.11 -8.14
N THR A 124 -5.45 -9.63 -7.14
CA THR A 124 -6.17 -10.90 -7.26
C THR A 124 -7.41 -10.77 -8.15
N LYS A 125 -8.17 -9.67 -8.01
CA LYS A 125 -9.34 -9.40 -8.88
C LYS A 125 -8.93 -9.17 -10.33
N GLU A 126 -7.83 -8.48 -10.56
CA GLU A 126 -7.28 -8.24 -11.90
C GLU A 126 -6.87 -9.56 -12.57
N LEU A 127 -6.25 -10.48 -11.83
CA LEU A 127 -5.95 -11.81 -12.34
C LEU A 127 -7.22 -12.59 -12.71
N GLN A 128 -8.23 -12.58 -11.83
CA GLN A 128 -9.53 -13.24 -12.10
C GLN A 128 -10.24 -12.64 -13.33
N LEU A 129 -10.22 -11.32 -13.47
CA LEU A 129 -10.76 -10.61 -14.62
C LEU A 129 -10.04 -11.03 -15.90
N ASN A 130 -8.71 -11.00 -15.89
CA ASN A 130 -7.90 -11.40 -17.03
C ASN A 130 -8.16 -12.86 -17.41
N GLU A 131 -8.28 -13.76 -16.43
CA GLU A 131 -8.62 -15.17 -16.69
C GLU A 131 -10.00 -15.35 -17.32
N ALA A 132 -11.01 -14.64 -16.83
CA ALA A 132 -12.34 -14.63 -17.42
C ALA A 132 -12.32 -14.06 -18.85
N GLN A 133 -11.56 -12.98 -19.07
CA GLN A 133 -11.46 -12.28 -20.35
C GLN A 133 -10.62 -13.02 -21.40
N LYS A 134 -9.68 -13.90 -21.01
CA LYS A 134 -8.85 -14.68 -21.95
C LYS A 134 -9.69 -15.37 -23.03
N ARG A 135 -10.89 -15.88 -22.69
CA ARG A 135 -11.80 -16.57 -23.62
C ARG A 135 -12.51 -15.64 -24.61
N PHE A 136 -12.68 -14.38 -24.23
CA PHE A 136 -13.38 -13.37 -25.02
C PHE A 136 -12.43 -12.40 -25.71
N ASN A 137 -11.12 -12.58 -25.53
CA ASN A 137 -10.12 -11.81 -26.27
C ASN A 137 -10.32 -12.05 -27.79
N PRO A 138 -10.30 -11.00 -28.62
CA PRO A 138 -10.43 -11.13 -30.07
C PRO A 138 -9.54 -12.21 -30.70
N SER A 139 -8.31 -12.41 -30.19
CA SER A 139 -7.41 -13.45 -30.68
C SER A 139 -7.89 -14.86 -30.33
N ALA A 140 -8.40 -15.06 -29.11
CA ALA A 140 -8.98 -16.33 -28.68
C ALA A 140 -10.24 -16.64 -29.48
N LEU A 141 -11.14 -15.66 -29.66
CA LEU A 141 -12.35 -15.84 -30.47
C LEU A 141 -12.02 -16.19 -31.94
N HIS A 142 -11.02 -15.52 -32.52
CA HIS A 142 -10.55 -15.82 -33.88
C HIS A 142 -9.92 -17.22 -33.99
N PHE A 143 -9.11 -17.61 -33.00
CA PHE A 143 -8.55 -18.95 -32.90
C PHE A 143 -9.64 -20.01 -32.80
N HIS A 144 -10.63 -19.81 -31.92
CA HIS A 144 -11.79 -20.71 -31.76
C HIS A 144 -12.60 -20.82 -33.05
N LEU A 145 -12.82 -19.70 -33.76
CA LEU A 145 -13.51 -19.71 -35.04
C LEU A 145 -12.75 -20.54 -36.08
N THR A 146 -11.44 -20.32 -36.19
CA THR A 146 -10.57 -21.04 -37.13
C THR A 146 -10.52 -22.53 -36.80
N GLN A 147 -10.33 -22.88 -35.53
CA GLN A 147 -10.35 -24.27 -35.05
C GLN A 147 -11.68 -24.95 -35.36
N SER A 148 -12.81 -24.27 -35.10
CA SER A 148 -14.14 -24.82 -35.39
C SER A 148 -14.39 -25.01 -36.89
N ALA A 149 -13.74 -24.22 -37.76
CA ALA A 149 -13.79 -24.41 -39.20
C ALA A 149 -12.98 -25.64 -39.62
N SER A 150 -11.77 -25.81 -39.07
CA SER A 150 -10.95 -27.03 -39.29
C SER A 150 -11.67 -28.29 -38.83
N GLN A 151 -12.27 -28.29 -37.63
CA GLN A 151 -13.06 -29.42 -37.13
C GLN A 151 -14.25 -29.76 -38.03
N LEU A 152 -14.94 -28.75 -38.58
CA LEU A 152 -16.02 -28.98 -39.54
C LEU A 152 -15.51 -29.57 -40.86
N ASN A 153 -14.35 -29.13 -41.32
CA ASN A 153 -13.71 -29.71 -42.50
C ASN A 153 -13.41 -31.19 -42.26
N ASP A 154 -12.70 -31.51 -41.18
CA ASP A 154 -12.31 -32.87 -40.84
C ASP A 154 -13.52 -33.79 -40.65
N ARG A 155 -14.58 -33.29 -39.99
CA ARG A 155 -15.85 -34.00 -39.84
C ARG A 155 -16.54 -34.25 -41.19
N SER A 156 -16.51 -33.28 -42.11
CA SER A 156 -17.08 -33.45 -43.45
C SER A 156 -16.31 -34.47 -44.30
N GLU A 157 -14.98 -34.49 -44.17
CA GLU A 157 -14.13 -35.49 -44.84
C GLU A 157 -14.36 -36.89 -44.25
N GLN A 158 -14.45 -37.02 -42.91
CA GLN A 158 -14.80 -38.28 -42.27
C GLN A 158 -16.16 -38.81 -42.71
N LEU A 159 -17.16 -37.92 -42.82
CA LEU A 159 -18.50 -38.27 -43.30
C LEU A 159 -18.44 -38.72 -44.78
N ALA A 160 -17.66 -38.05 -45.63
CA ALA A 160 -17.46 -38.45 -47.02
C ALA A 160 -16.75 -39.81 -47.13
N ASN A 161 -15.69 -40.04 -46.36
CA ASN A 161 -14.96 -41.30 -46.34
C ASN A 161 -15.86 -42.45 -45.87
N ALA A 162 -16.64 -42.24 -44.81
CA ALA A 162 -17.59 -43.25 -44.32
C ALA A 162 -18.62 -43.63 -45.39
N PHE A 163 -19.12 -42.66 -46.16
CA PHE A 163 -20.05 -42.93 -47.26
C PHE A 163 -19.42 -43.75 -48.39
N VAL A 164 -18.18 -43.41 -48.79
CA VAL A 164 -17.47 -44.11 -49.87
C VAL A 164 -17.09 -45.54 -49.46
N GLU A 165 -16.66 -45.72 -48.22
CA GLU A 165 -16.23 -47.02 -47.67
C GLU A 165 -17.40 -47.89 -47.18
N GLY A 166 -18.63 -47.36 -47.17
CA GLY A 166 -19.81 -48.04 -46.64
C GLY A 166 -19.75 -48.28 -45.12
N LEU A 167 -18.95 -47.48 -44.41
CA LEU A 167 -18.78 -47.55 -42.97
C LEU A 167 -19.91 -46.81 -42.24
N PRO A 168 -20.21 -47.17 -40.98
CA PRO A 168 -21.16 -46.43 -40.17
C PRO A 168 -20.70 -44.98 -39.99
N TYR A 169 -21.64 -44.03 -40.12
CA TYR A 169 -21.33 -42.62 -39.98
C TYR A 169 -20.88 -42.26 -38.57
N PRO A 170 -19.91 -41.34 -38.41
CA PRO A 170 -19.55 -40.80 -37.10
C PRO A 170 -20.77 -40.18 -36.41
N ARG A 171 -20.97 -40.50 -35.12
CA ARG A 171 -22.10 -39.95 -34.34
C ARG A 171 -22.04 -38.43 -34.28
N ASP A 172 -23.19 -37.80 -34.48
CA ASP A 172 -23.38 -36.38 -34.19
C ASP A 172 -23.41 -36.13 -32.67
N ASP A 173 -22.78 -35.03 -32.23
CA ASP A 173 -22.71 -34.62 -30.81
C ASP A 173 -24.11 -34.42 -30.19
N SER A 174 -25.17 -34.46 -30.99
CA SER A 174 -26.56 -34.44 -30.54
C SER A 174 -27.04 -35.76 -29.95
N GLY A 175 -26.29 -36.87 -30.08
CA GLY A 175 -26.63 -38.16 -29.47
C GLY A 175 -27.93 -38.80 -29.96
N THR A 176 -28.57 -38.25 -31.00
CA THR A 176 -29.92 -38.61 -31.46
C THR A 176 -29.96 -39.36 -32.78
N ALA A 177 -28.82 -39.60 -33.43
CA ALA A 177 -28.77 -40.37 -34.67
C ALA A 177 -28.42 -41.84 -34.35
N GLU A 178 -29.42 -42.72 -34.44
CA GLU A 178 -29.24 -44.17 -34.47
C GLU A 178 -28.23 -44.56 -35.57
N GLU A 179 -27.40 -45.56 -35.28
CA GLU A 179 -26.48 -46.22 -36.21
C GLU A 179 -27.28 -47.01 -37.26
N GLU A 180 -27.94 -46.31 -38.16
CA GLU A 180 -28.60 -46.91 -39.29
C GLU A 180 -27.94 -46.41 -40.56
N LEU A 181 -27.73 -47.31 -41.51
CA LEU A 181 -27.08 -47.09 -42.80
C LEU A 181 -27.82 -45.94 -43.52
N VAL A 182 -27.31 -44.72 -43.36
CA VAL A 182 -28.03 -43.50 -43.72
C VAL A 182 -28.25 -43.48 -45.23
N ASP A 183 -29.51 -43.37 -45.65
CA ASP A 183 -29.95 -43.23 -47.04
C ASP A 183 -29.16 -42.13 -47.77
N GLU A 184 -28.93 -42.29 -49.08
CA GLU A 184 -28.13 -41.38 -49.92
C GLU A 184 -28.62 -39.93 -49.78
N ALA A 185 -29.94 -39.73 -49.71
CA ALA A 185 -30.53 -38.41 -49.54
C ALA A 185 -30.13 -37.73 -48.21
N SER A 186 -29.98 -38.50 -47.14
CA SER A 186 -29.56 -38.00 -45.82
C SER A 186 -28.06 -37.73 -45.72
N PHE A 187 -27.22 -38.53 -46.40
CA PHE A 187 -25.80 -38.19 -46.60
C PHE A 187 -25.65 -36.82 -47.26
N VAL A 188 -26.28 -36.65 -48.43
CA VAL A 188 -26.17 -35.41 -49.22
C VAL A 188 -26.63 -34.21 -48.41
N ARG A 189 -27.71 -34.36 -47.62
CA ARG A 189 -28.21 -33.29 -46.74
C ARG A 189 -27.20 -32.91 -45.66
N ARG A 190 -26.67 -33.88 -44.92
CA ARG A 190 -25.70 -33.63 -43.83
C ARG A 190 -24.39 -33.06 -44.34
N TYR A 191 -23.85 -33.64 -45.42
CA TYR A 191 -22.61 -33.17 -46.04
C TYR A 191 -22.74 -31.73 -46.55
N LYS A 192 -23.83 -31.40 -47.28
CA LYS A 192 -24.10 -30.03 -47.72
C LYS A 192 -24.18 -29.06 -46.55
N GLN A 193 -24.88 -29.43 -45.47
CA GLN A 193 -25.00 -28.59 -44.28
C GLN A 193 -23.64 -28.31 -43.63
N GLN A 194 -22.80 -29.34 -43.46
CA GLN A 194 -21.46 -29.19 -42.88
C GLN A 194 -20.55 -28.32 -43.77
N ARG A 195 -20.53 -28.54 -45.08
CA ARG A 195 -19.73 -27.74 -46.03
C ARG A 195 -20.20 -26.29 -46.11
N LEU A 196 -21.51 -26.04 -46.07
CA LEU A 196 -22.07 -24.68 -46.01
C LEU A 196 -21.59 -23.95 -44.75
N LEU A 197 -21.65 -24.60 -43.59
CA LEU A 197 -21.18 -24.02 -42.33
C LEU A 197 -19.67 -23.80 -42.32
N TYR A 198 -18.89 -24.75 -42.84
CA TYR A 198 -17.45 -24.62 -43.01
C TYR A 198 -17.09 -23.37 -43.84
N HIS A 199 -17.66 -23.23 -45.04
CA HIS A 199 -17.36 -22.09 -45.91
C HIS A 199 -17.79 -20.76 -45.29
N LYS A 200 -18.93 -20.72 -44.60
CA LYS A 200 -19.36 -19.52 -43.84
C LYS A 200 -18.35 -19.15 -42.77
N ARG A 201 -17.93 -20.09 -41.92
CA ARG A 201 -16.97 -19.83 -40.84
C ARG A 201 -15.60 -19.46 -41.38
N ARG A 202 -15.13 -20.13 -42.44
CA ARG A 202 -13.86 -19.81 -43.11
C ARG A 202 -13.85 -18.40 -43.69
N PHE A 203 -14.93 -18.02 -44.36
CA PHE A 203 -15.09 -16.67 -44.90
C PHE A 203 -15.10 -15.59 -43.81
N VAL A 204 -15.81 -15.83 -42.70
CA VAL A 204 -15.80 -14.91 -41.55
C VAL A 204 -14.39 -14.84 -40.93
N ALA A 205 -13.69 -15.98 -40.79
CA ALA A 205 -12.33 -16.01 -40.25
C ALA A 205 -11.33 -15.24 -41.14
N ASP A 206 -11.46 -15.35 -42.46
CA ASP A 206 -10.62 -14.63 -43.43
C ASP A 206 -10.91 -13.12 -43.42
N ARG A 207 -12.18 -12.72 -43.30
CA ARG A 207 -12.57 -11.32 -43.13
C ARG A 207 -12.03 -10.75 -41.82
N TRP A 208 -12.10 -11.53 -40.74
CA TRP A 208 -11.53 -11.14 -39.43
C TRP A 208 -10.02 -10.96 -39.54
N ALA A 209 -9.29 -11.90 -40.14
CA ALA A 209 -7.85 -11.78 -40.33
C ALA A 209 -7.44 -10.53 -41.13
N ARG A 210 -8.33 -10.00 -41.97
CA ARG A 210 -8.15 -8.76 -42.74
C ARG A 210 -8.67 -7.50 -42.03
N ASN A 211 -9.15 -7.61 -40.78
CA ASN A 211 -9.80 -6.54 -40.03
C ASN A 211 -11.03 -5.93 -40.74
N GLN A 212 -11.73 -6.74 -41.54
CA GLN A 212 -12.93 -6.33 -42.30
C GLN A 212 -14.23 -6.77 -41.62
N VAL A 213 -14.20 -7.05 -40.32
CA VAL A 213 -15.39 -7.45 -39.55
C VAL A 213 -15.98 -6.20 -38.92
N HIS A 214 -17.19 -5.86 -39.37
CA HIS A 214 -18.03 -4.86 -38.73
C HIS A 214 -19.03 -5.61 -37.85
N TRP A 215 -18.94 -5.40 -36.54
CA TRP A 215 -19.98 -5.82 -35.61
C TRP A 215 -21.10 -4.77 -35.72
N THR A 216 -22.30 -5.20 -36.09
CA THR A 216 -23.48 -4.34 -35.97
C THR A 216 -23.88 -4.32 -34.50
N ASP A 217 -23.90 -3.13 -33.89
CA ASP A 217 -24.44 -2.90 -32.54
C ASP A 217 -25.92 -3.30 -32.43
#